data_AF-A0A497EVT1-F1
#
_entry.id   AF-A0A497EVT1-F1
#
_cell.length_a   1.000
_cell.length_b   1.000
_cell.length_c   1.000
_cell.angle_alpha   90.00
_cell.angle_beta   90.00
_cell.angle_gamma   90.00
#
_symmetry.space_group_name_H-M   'P 1'
#
loop_
_entity.id
_entity.type
_entity.pdbx_description
1 polymer ?
#
loop_
_entity_poly.entity_id
_entity_poly.type
_entity_poly.pdbx_seq_one_letter_code
_entity_poly.pdbx_strand_id
1 'polypeptide(L)'
;RRALLKIGKVRFTLRGLIIADEGYLEIYPYEKLEEEFLPDLNIGDEIDVLEIRLIESETSPPPYLSEAELLKLMDKYGIGTDATKQDHIYTNIKRGYFYIENKTCIPTPLGKSLIEALYEIVPDVVKPEVRGFMERMLSKVATGEKSANEVIDTAKKYFLNQFDILKKYEDKLAEKISPLIRESIKIAKSFTRKRRRRK
;
A
#
# COMPACT_ATOMS: atom_id res chain seq x y z
N ARG A 1 24.41 -20.76 -9.54
CA ARG A 1 25.01 -21.16 -10.84
C ARG A 1 24.10 -20.70 -11.98
N ARG A 2 24.62 -20.53 -13.22
CA ARG A 2 23.82 -20.14 -14.40
C ARG A 2 24.30 -20.91 -15.63
N ALA A 3 23.37 -21.41 -16.43
CA ALA A 3 23.64 -22.03 -17.73
C ALA A 3 22.84 -21.33 -18.84
N LEU A 4 23.43 -21.25 -20.03
CA LEU A 4 22.80 -20.70 -21.23
C LEU A 4 22.58 -21.81 -22.23
N LEU A 5 21.32 -22.05 -22.59
CA LEU A 5 20.95 -23.07 -23.56
C LEU A 5 20.57 -22.41 -24.87
N LYS A 6 20.99 -23.02 -25.98
CA LYS A 6 20.63 -22.57 -27.33
C LYS A 6 19.80 -23.67 -27.99
N ILE A 7 18.54 -23.37 -28.28
CA ILE A 7 17.63 -24.27 -28.99
C ILE A 7 17.28 -23.58 -30.31
N GLY A 8 17.83 -24.09 -31.41
CA GLY A 8 17.75 -23.43 -32.72
C GLY A 8 18.31 -22.01 -32.71
N LYS A 9 17.44 -21.01 -32.92
CA LYS A 9 17.79 -19.58 -32.91
C LYS A 9 17.51 -18.88 -31.57
N VAL A 10 16.86 -19.56 -30.62
CA VAL A 10 16.42 -18.98 -29.35
C VAL A 10 17.39 -19.36 -28.23
N ARG A 11 17.57 -18.44 -27.28
CA ARG A 11 18.39 -18.65 -26.09
C ARG A 11 17.51 -18.72 -24.85
N PHE A 12 17.73 -19.74 -24.04
CA PHE A 12 17.10 -19.92 -22.74
C PHE A 12 18.17 -19.79 -21.64
N THR A 13 17.74 -19.34 -20.46
CA THR A 13 18.63 -19.26 -19.28
C THR A 13 18.11 -20.19 -18.21
N LEU A 14 18.97 -21.07 -17.73
CA LEU A 14 18.78 -21.83 -16.50
C LEU A 14 19.51 -21.14 -15.36
N ARG A 15 18.87 -21.03 -14.20
CA ARG A 15 19.46 -20.49 -12.98
C ARG A 15 19.31 -21.53 -11.88
N GLY A 16 20.36 -21.68 -11.09
CA GLY A 16 20.31 -22.46 -9.86
C GLY A 16 20.82 -21.63 -8.70
N LEU A 17 20.20 -21.83 -7.55
CA LEU A 17 20.54 -21.19 -6.30
C LEU A 17 20.99 -22.27 -5.31
N ILE A 18 22.18 -22.08 -4.74
CA ILE A 18 22.73 -22.95 -3.70
C ILE A 18 23.22 -22.01 -2.60
N ILE A 19 22.81 -22.29 -1.36
CA ILE A 19 23.23 -21.60 -0.16
C ILE A 19 24.60 -22.19 0.23
N ALA A 20 25.66 -21.41 0.03
CA ALA A 20 27.00 -21.83 0.41
C ALA A 20 27.24 -21.75 1.93
N ASP A 21 26.58 -20.81 2.59
CA ASP A 21 26.62 -20.54 4.02
C ASP A 21 25.27 -19.91 4.41
N GLU A 22 24.61 -20.45 5.44
CA GLU A 22 23.32 -19.97 5.91
C GLU A 22 23.42 -18.60 6.59
N GLY A 23 24.58 -18.28 7.20
CA GLY A 23 24.81 -16.99 7.85
C GLY A 23 23.69 -16.59 8.82
N TYR A 24 23.04 -15.45 8.55
CA TYR A 24 21.95 -14.96 9.43
C TYR A 24 20.68 -15.83 9.39
N LEU A 25 20.52 -16.72 8.40
CA LEU A 25 19.37 -17.62 8.33
C LEU A 25 19.38 -18.65 9.47
N GLU A 26 20.56 -18.97 10.03
CA GLU A 26 20.68 -19.82 11.24
C GLU A 26 19.90 -19.24 12.43
N ILE A 27 19.89 -17.90 12.55
CA ILE A 27 19.24 -17.17 13.65
C ILE A 27 17.86 -16.61 13.28
N TYR A 28 17.52 -16.53 11.99
CA TYR A 28 16.25 -15.99 11.49
C TYR A 28 15.55 -16.95 10.51
N PRO A 29 14.98 -18.07 11.01
CA PRO A 29 14.44 -19.15 10.17
C PRO A 29 13.08 -18.82 9.51
N TYR A 30 12.63 -17.57 9.59
CA TYR A 30 11.37 -17.11 9.02
C TYR A 30 11.49 -16.70 7.54
N GLU A 31 12.72 -16.45 7.08
CA GLU A 31 13.03 -16.24 5.68
C GLU A 31 13.50 -17.58 5.09
N LYS A 32 12.72 -18.14 4.16
CA LYS A 32 13.07 -19.39 3.49
C LYS A 32 13.58 -19.08 2.09
N LEU A 33 14.84 -19.40 1.84
CA LEU A 33 15.38 -19.47 0.49
C LEU A 33 15.20 -20.90 -0.01
N GLU A 34 14.53 -21.07 -1.14
CA GLU A 34 14.44 -22.37 -1.81
C GLU A 34 15.68 -22.54 -2.67
N GLU A 35 16.47 -23.57 -2.37
CA GLU A 35 17.59 -23.96 -3.22
C GLU A 35 17.08 -24.63 -4.50
N GLU A 36 17.65 -24.22 -5.63
CA GLU A 36 17.35 -24.78 -6.94
C GLU A 36 18.66 -25.30 -7.52
N PHE A 37 18.83 -26.62 -7.46
CA PHE A 37 20.02 -27.27 -7.97
C PHE A 37 19.93 -27.40 -9.49
N LEU A 38 21.01 -27.00 -10.17
CA LEU A 38 21.21 -27.37 -11.56
C LEU A 38 21.99 -28.68 -11.62
N PRO A 39 21.67 -29.57 -12.58
CA PRO A 39 22.54 -30.69 -12.89
C PRO A 39 23.92 -30.18 -13.31
N ASP A 40 24.95 -31.01 -13.16
CA ASP A 40 26.26 -30.68 -13.66
C ASP A 40 26.23 -30.67 -15.20
N LEU A 41 26.57 -29.51 -15.77
CA LEU A 41 26.55 -29.23 -17.21
C LEU A 41 27.89 -28.61 -17.60
N ASN A 42 28.46 -29.08 -18.70
CA ASN A 42 29.68 -28.56 -19.30
C ASN A 42 29.38 -27.78 -20.58
N ILE A 43 30.31 -26.91 -20.95
CA ILE A 43 30.21 -26.18 -22.22
C ILE A 43 30.33 -27.18 -23.37
N GLY A 44 29.32 -27.20 -24.24
CA GLY A 44 29.27 -28.10 -25.39
C GLY A 44 28.38 -29.33 -25.19
N ASP A 45 27.85 -29.54 -23.98
CA ASP A 45 26.90 -30.62 -23.74
C ASP A 45 25.63 -30.44 -24.59
N GLU A 46 25.21 -31.52 -25.23
CA GLU A 46 23.95 -31.60 -25.97
C GLU A 46 22.85 -32.14 -25.06
N ILE A 47 21.67 -31.52 -25.10
CA ILE A 47 20.54 -31.87 -24.25
C ILE A 47 19.32 -32.13 -25.13
N ASP A 48 18.63 -33.23 -24.86
CA ASP A 48 17.39 -33.57 -25.55
C ASP A 48 16.24 -32.67 -25.07
N VAL A 49 15.57 -32.03 -26.03
CA VAL A 49 14.39 -31.22 -25.75
C VAL A 49 13.15 -32.11 -25.82
N LEU A 50 12.66 -32.52 -24.64
CA LEU A 50 11.49 -33.40 -24.53
C LEU A 50 10.18 -32.70 -24.93
N GLU A 51 10.05 -31.41 -24.62
CA GLU A 51 8.83 -30.64 -24.86
C GLU A 51 9.13 -29.16 -25.07
N ILE A 52 8.42 -28.52 -25.99
CA ILE A 52 8.40 -27.06 -26.15
C ILE A 52 6.94 -26.60 -26.11
N ARG A 53 6.61 -25.73 -25.15
CA ARG A 53 5.27 -25.14 -25.02
C ARG A 53 5.32 -23.63 -25.19
N LEU A 54 4.33 -23.10 -25.91
CA LEU A 54 4.02 -21.67 -25.89
C LEU A 54 2.95 -21.45 -24.81
N ILE A 55 3.28 -20.65 -23.80
CA ILE A 55 2.35 -20.32 -22.71
C ILE A 55 1.78 -18.94 -22.99
N GLU A 56 0.46 -18.88 -23.18
CA GLU A 56 -0.27 -17.62 -23.19
C GLU A 56 -0.65 -17.25 -21.76
N SER A 57 -0.46 -15.99 -21.38
CA SER A 57 -0.81 -15.48 -20.06
C SER A 57 -1.38 -14.07 -20.16
N GLU A 58 -2.25 -13.73 -19.21
CA GLU A 58 -2.85 -12.41 -19.08
C GLU A 58 -2.31 -11.67 -17.87
N THR A 59 -2.26 -10.34 -17.95
CA THR A 59 -1.94 -9.50 -16.79
C THR A 59 -3.13 -9.45 -15.84
N SER A 60 -2.87 -9.63 -14.55
CA SER A 60 -3.90 -9.43 -13.51
C SER A 60 -3.84 -7.99 -12.97
N PRO A 61 -4.98 -7.43 -12.51
CA PRO A 61 -4.96 -6.15 -11.82
C PRO A 61 -4.10 -6.24 -10.55
N PRO A 62 -3.48 -5.11 -10.13
CA PRO A 62 -2.68 -5.10 -8.92
C PRO A 62 -3.55 -5.44 -7.69
N PRO A 63 -3.03 -6.22 -6.73
CA PRO A 63 -3.75 -6.51 -5.50
C PRO A 63 -3.96 -5.23 -4.69
N TYR A 64 -4.96 -5.27 -3.80
CA TYR A 64 -5.08 -4.25 -2.76
C TYR A 64 -3.84 -4.26 -1.85
N LEU A 65 -3.58 -3.12 -1.22
CA LEU A 65 -2.45 -2.95 -0.31
C LEU A 65 -2.62 -3.83 0.92
N SER A 66 -1.53 -4.48 1.34
CA SER A 66 -1.38 -4.98 2.71
C SER A 66 -1.22 -3.82 3.71
N GLU A 67 -1.48 -4.11 4.98
CA GLU A 67 -1.24 -3.13 6.07
C GLU A 67 0.23 -2.68 6.11
N ALA A 68 1.17 -3.58 5.82
CA ALA A 68 2.60 -3.26 5.78
C ALA A 68 2.95 -2.35 4.59
N GLU A 69 2.36 -2.56 3.41
CA GLU A 69 2.55 -1.68 2.26
C GLU A 69 1.92 -0.30 2.50
N LEU A 70 0.76 -0.23 3.15
CA LEU A 70 0.15 1.03 3.54
C LEU A 70 1.07 1.81 4.51
N LEU A 71 1.64 1.15 5.52
CA LEU A 71 2.61 1.77 6.43
C LEU A 71 3.84 2.29 5.67
N LYS A 72 4.41 1.49 4.76
CA LYS A 72 5.53 1.91 3.91
C LYS A 72 5.19 3.12 3.04
N LEU A 73 3.95 3.22 2.55
CA LEU A 73 3.50 4.41 1.81
C LEU A 73 3.36 5.62 2.74
N MET A 74 2.82 5.44 3.95
CA MET A 74 2.76 6.52 4.94
C MET A 74 4.16 7.04 5.27
N ASP A 75 5.14 6.15 5.45
CA ASP A 75 6.56 6.49 5.61
C ASP A 75 7.10 7.29 4.42
N LYS A 76 6.91 6.76 3.21
CA LYS A 76 7.38 7.38 1.97
C LYS A 76 6.88 8.81 1.81
N TYR A 77 5.62 9.08 2.20
CA TYR A 77 5.02 10.40 2.09
C TYR A 77 5.17 11.26 3.36
N GLY A 78 5.81 10.75 4.41
CA GLY A 78 5.99 11.46 5.68
C GLY A 78 4.67 11.73 6.40
N ILE A 79 3.73 10.79 6.36
CA ILE A 79 2.41 10.89 6.99
C ILE A 79 2.40 10.16 8.32
N GLY A 80 2.20 10.94 9.39
CA GLY A 80 2.23 10.43 10.75
C GLY A 80 3.64 10.05 11.20
N THR A 81 3.80 9.95 12.50
CA THR A 81 4.98 9.44 13.19
C THR A 81 4.81 7.97 13.56
N ASP A 82 5.87 7.30 14.00
CA ASP A 82 5.80 5.90 14.43
C ASP A 82 4.74 5.63 15.49
N ALA A 83 4.45 6.63 16.34
CA ALA A 83 3.40 6.57 17.34
C ALA A 83 1.98 6.77 16.80
N THR A 84 1.78 7.41 15.65
CA THR A 84 0.45 7.88 15.19
C THR A 84 -0.08 7.18 13.94
N LYS A 85 0.78 6.51 13.15
CA LYS A 85 0.36 5.81 11.93
C LYS A 85 -0.73 4.77 12.19
N GLN A 86 -0.59 3.99 13.26
CA GLN A 86 -1.56 2.96 13.65
C GLN A 86 -2.92 3.56 14.03
N ASP A 87 -2.91 4.70 14.73
CA ASP A 87 -4.13 5.40 15.09
C ASP A 87 -4.86 5.97 13.87
N HIS A 88 -4.12 6.46 12.86
CA HIS A 88 -4.72 6.88 11.60
C HIS A 88 -5.39 5.72 10.86
N ILE A 89 -4.72 4.57 10.74
CA ILE A 89 -5.28 3.35 10.13
C ILE A 89 -6.54 2.93 10.89
N TYR A 90 -6.46 2.81 12.21
CA TYR A 90 -7.58 2.37 13.02
C TYR A 90 -8.78 3.34 12.99
N THR A 91 -8.52 4.64 12.94
CA THR A 91 -9.58 5.66 12.82
C THR A 91 -10.39 5.47 11.54
N ASN A 92 -9.72 5.22 10.41
CA ASN A 92 -10.38 4.98 9.12
C ASN A 92 -11.18 3.67 9.12
N ILE A 93 -10.68 2.62 9.78
CA ILE A 93 -11.41 1.36 9.98
C ILE A 93 -12.66 1.59 10.85
N LYS A 94 -12.52 2.30 11.97
CA LYS A 94 -13.63 2.61 12.89
C LYS A 94 -14.73 3.42 12.19
N ARG A 95 -14.35 4.32 11.27
CA ARG A 95 -15.28 5.11 10.44
C ARG A 95 -15.88 4.32 9.27
N GLY A 96 -15.41 3.10 9.02
CA GLY A 96 -15.96 2.21 8.01
C GLY A 96 -15.52 2.53 6.57
N TYR A 97 -14.38 3.20 6.38
CA TYR A 97 -13.87 3.51 5.04
C TYR A 97 -13.12 2.34 4.40
N PHE A 98 -12.45 1.53 5.21
CA PHE A 98 -11.89 0.25 4.78
C PHE A 98 -11.88 -0.73 5.96
N TYR A 99 -11.65 -2.00 5.67
CA TYR A 99 -11.43 -3.04 6.68
C TYR A 99 -10.18 -3.84 6.33
N ILE A 100 -9.70 -4.63 7.29
CA ILE A 100 -8.57 -5.53 7.09
C ILE A 100 -9.08 -6.96 7.08
N GLU A 101 -8.81 -7.67 5.98
CA GLU A 101 -9.06 -9.10 5.83
C GLU A 101 -7.80 -9.75 5.27
N ASN A 102 -7.34 -10.84 5.89
CA ASN A 102 -6.12 -11.55 5.49
C ASN A 102 -4.88 -10.64 5.31
N LYS A 103 -4.70 -9.66 6.21
CA LYS A 103 -3.64 -8.63 6.17
C LYS A 103 -3.75 -7.61 5.02
N THR A 104 -4.82 -7.65 4.25
CA THR A 104 -5.09 -6.76 3.12
C THR A 104 -6.11 -5.68 3.51
N CYS A 105 -5.81 -4.43 3.19
CA CYS A 105 -6.69 -3.28 3.39
C CYS A 105 -7.69 -3.19 2.23
N ILE A 106 -8.96 -3.50 2.50
CA ILE A 106 -10.03 -3.54 1.49
C ILE A 106 -10.95 -2.33 1.67
N PRO A 107 -11.01 -1.40 0.69
CA PRO A 107 -11.92 -0.25 0.75
C PRO A 107 -13.39 -0.68 0.71
N THR A 108 -14.22 -0.04 1.53
CA THR A 108 -15.68 -0.21 1.48
C THR A 108 -16.27 0.64 0.34
N PRO A 109 -17.52 0.39 -0.08
CA PRO A 109 -18.22 1.28 -1.03
C PRO A 109 -18.23 2.74 -0.58
N LEU A 110 -18.45 2.99 0.72
CA LEU A 110 -18.38 4.35 1.28
C LEU A 110 -16.97 4.94 1.15
N GLY A 111 -15.92 4.18 1.48
CA GLY A 111 -14.55 4.67 1.37
C GLY A 111 -14.16 5.04 -0.05
N LYS A 112 -14.54 4.20 -1.03
CA LYS A 112 -14.33 4.46 -2.47
C LYS A 112 -15.07 5.71 -2.93
N SER A 113 -16.38 5.79 -2.67
CA SER A 113 -17.19 6.94 -3.07
C SER A 113 -16.70 8.25 -2.42
N LEU A 114 -16.33 8.20 -1.13
CA LEU A 114 -15.81 9.36 -0.42
C LEU A 114 -14.49 9.86 -1.02
N ILE A 115 -13.52 8.96 -1.27
CA ILE A 115 -12.23 9.37 -1.81
C ILE A 115 -12.36 9.88 -3.25
N GLU A 116 -13.20 9.25 -4.08
CA GLU A 116 -13.47 9.69 -5.45
C GLU A 116 -14.14 11.06 -5.48
N ALA A 117 -15.16 11.28 -4.65
CA ALA A 117 -15.85 12.56 -4.56
C ALA A 117 -14.92 13.68 -4.08
N LEU A 118 -14.12 13.42 -3.04
CA LEU A 118 -13.15 14.40 -2.55
C LEU A 118 -12.04 14.68 -3.57
N TYR A 119 -11.57 13.66 -4.30
CA TYR A 119 -10.56 13.83 -5.34
C TYR A 119 -11.08 14.69 -6.50
N GLU A 120 -12.36 14.56 -6.85
CA GLU A 120 -13.01 15.36 -7.89
C GLU A 120 -13.22 16.82 -7.47
N ILE A 121 -13.58 17.07 -6.19
CA ILE A 121 -13.98 18.39 -5.70
C ILE A 121 -12.79 19.19 -5.15
N VAL A 122 -11.95 18.56 -4.33
CA VAL A 122 -10.82 19.17 -3.59
C VAL A 122 -9.63 18.21 -3.56
N PRO A 123 -8.99 17.92 -4.71
CA PRO A 123 -7.94 16.90 -4.80
C PRO A 123 -6.79 17.08 -3.82
N ASP A 124 -6.47 18.33 -3.49
CA ASP A 124 -5.37 18.62 -2.59
C ASP A 124 -5.58 18.12 -1.15
N VAL A 125 -6.82 18.03 -0.65
CA VAL A 125 -7.06 17.57 0.73
C VAL A 125 -6.91 16.05 0.89
N VAL A 126 -6.87 15.31 -0.22
CA VAL A 126 -6.72 13.84 -0.24
C VAL A 126 -5.34 13.39 -0.72
N LYS A 127 -4.56 14.29 -1.31
CA LYS A 127 -3.18 14.01 -1.75
C LYS A 127 -2.26 13.80 -0.53
N PRO A 128 -1.48 12.70 -0.50
CA PRO A 128 -0.59 12.40 0.63
C PRO A 128 0.48 13.48 0.84
N GLU A 129 0.91 14.15 -0.24
CA GLU A 129 1.95 15.19 -0.21
C GLU A 129 1.55 16.39 0.64
N VAL A 130 0.27 16.73 0.68
CA VAL A 130 -0.25 17.86 1.46
C VAL A 130 -0.17 17.55 2.95
N ARG A 131 -0.55 16.34 3.36
CA ARG A 131 -0.38 15.92 4.75
C ARG A 131 1.10 15.83 5.14
N GLY A 132 1.94 15.24 4.28
CA GLY A 132 3.38 15.19 4.53
C GLY A 132 4.01 16.58 4.66
N PHE A 133 3.56 17.55 3.87
CA PHE A 133 3.98 18.95 4.01
C PHE A 133 3.60 19.55 5.37
N MET A 134 2.38 19.28 5.87
CA MET A 134 1.98 19.73 7.20
C MET A 134 2.85 19.14 8.31
N GLU A 135 3.15 17.83 8.25
CA GLU A 135 4.02 17.17 9.24
C GLU A 135 5.42 17.80 9.26
N ARG A 136 5.98 18.12 8.08
CA ARG A 136 7.25 18.85 7.99
C ARG A 136 7.17 20.24 8.60
N MET A 137 6.08 20.97 8.39
CA MET A 137 5.88 22.29 9.00
C MET A 137 5.77 22.20 10.53
N LEU A 138 5.09 21.18 11.07
CA LEU A 138 5.03 20.92 12.51
C LEU A 138 6.41 20.55 13.07
N SER A 139 7.19 19.77 12.33
CA SER A 139 8.57 19.44 12.71
C SER A 139 9.46 20.69 12.82
N LYS A 140 9.31 21.66 11.91
CA LYS A 140 10.03 22.95 11.99
C LYS A 140 9.69 23.78 13.22
N VAL A 141 8.48 23.63 13.75
CA VAL A 141 8.11 24.25 15.03
C VAL A 141 8.83 23.55 16.16
N ALA A 142 8.89 22.22 16.14
CA ALA A 142 9.60 21.44 17.15
C ALA A 142 11.11 21.69 17.19
N THR A 143 11.74 22.00 16.05
CA THR A 143 13.17 22.36 15.96
C THR A 143 13.45 23.84 16.22
N GLY A 144 12.41 24.67 16.38
CA GLY A 144 12.53 26.12 16.57
C GLY A 144 12.84 26.91 15.29
N GLU A 145 12.82 26.28 14.11
CA GLU A 145 13.03 26.94 12.81
C GLU A 145 11.86 27.83 12.37
N LYS A 146 10.64 27.52 12.82
CA LYS A 146 9.43 28.32 12.55
C LYS A 146 8.61 28.54 13.82
N SER A 147 7.92 29.67 13.88
CA SER A 147 6.98 29.93 14.98
C SER A 147 5.68 29.15 14.78
N ALA A 148 5.05 28.72 15.88
CA ALA A 148 3.77 28.02 15.82
C ALA A 148 2.67 28.87 15.14
N ASN A 149 2.65 30.18 15.41
CA ASN A 149 1.66 31.09 14.82
C ASN A 149 1.80 31.16 13.30
N GLU A 150 3.01 31.28 12.78
CA GLU A 150 3.27 31.29 11.33
C GLU A 150 2.76 30.02 10.64
N VAL A 151 3.00 28.85 11.25
CA VAL A 151 2.54 27.57 10.72
C VAL A 151 1.01 27.46 10.77
N ILE A 152 0.39 27.88 11.87
CA ILE A 152 -1.06 27.88 12.05
C ILE A 152 -1.73 28.79 11.02
N ASP A 153 -1.24 30.01 10.83
CA ASP A 153 -1.82 30.98 9.89
C ASP A 153 -1.72 30.48 8.45
N THR A 154 -0.57 29.90 8.08
CA THR A 154 -0.37 29.28 6.77
C THR A 154 -1.34 28.12 6.55
N ALA A 155 -1.46 27.22 7.52
CA ALA A 155 -2.35 26.07 7.43
C ALA A 155 -3.82 26.50 7.37
N LYS A 156 -4.25 27.41 8.24
CA LYS A 156 -5.62 27.95 8.26
C LYS A 156 -5.98 28.57 6.92
N LYS A 157 -5.14 29.46 6.38
CA LYS A 157 -5.38 30.10 5.09
C LYS A 157 -5.55 29.08 3.96
N TYR A 158 -4.69 28.06 3.95
CA TYR A 158 -4.75 26.99 2.96
C TYR A 158 -6.04 26.17 3.07
N PHE A 159 -6.36 25.65 4.26
CA PHE A 159 -7.51 24.77 4.47
C PHE A 159 -8.86 25.49 4.41
N LEU A 160 -8.92 26.77 4.78
CA LEU A 160 -10.13 27.57 4.60
C LEU A 160 -10.48 27.73 3.13
N ASN A 161 -9.49 27.98 2.26
CA ASN A 161 -9.74 28.03 0.82
C ASN A 161 -10.28 26.69 0.28
N GLN A 162 -9.72 25.56 0.72
CA GLN A 162 -10.24 24.24 0.32
C GLN A 162 -11.64 23.98 0.88
N PHE A 163 -11.91 24.43 2.10
CA PHE A 163 -13.22 24.34 2.73
C PHE A 163 -14.28 25.13 1.96
N ASP A 164 -13.97 26.35 1.52
CA ASP A 164 -14.88 27.18 0.73
C ASP A 164 -15.22 26.54 -0.62
N ILE A 165 -14.25 25.86 -1.25
CA ILE A 165 -14.50 25.08 -2.47
C ILE A 165 -15.42 23.90 -2.14
N LEU A 166 -15.08 23.10 -1.13
CA LEU A 166 -15.86 21.93 -0.73
C LEU A 166 -17.31 22.32 -0.41
N LYS A 167 -17.51 23.45 0.29
CA LYS A 167 -18.83 23.94 0.69
C LYS A 167 -19.72 24.28 -0.50
N LYS A 168 -19.15 24.81 -1.60
CA LYS A 168 -19.89 25.07 -2.85
C LYS A 168 -20.40 23.80 -3.53
N TYR A 169 -19.80 22.65 -3.25
CA TYR A 169 -20.15 21.35 -3.82
C TYR A 169 -20.71 20.39 -2.76
N GLU A 170 -21.20 20.90 -1.64
CA GLU A 170 -21.66 20.05 -0.53
C GLU A 170 -22.81 19.12 -0.91
N ASP A 171 -23.76 19.60 -1.72
CA ASP A 171 -24.90 18.81 -2.19
C ASP A 171 -24.43 17.65 -3.07
N LYS A 172 -23.49 17.92 -3.98
CA LYS A 172 -22.88 16.91 -4.84
C LYS A 172 -22.11 15.86 -4.04
N LEU A 173 -21.38 16.29 -3.01
CA LEU A 173 -20.72 15.36 -2.10
C LEU A 173 -21.76 14.50 -1.36
N ALA A 174 -22.79 15.12 -0.80
CA ALA A 174 -23.84 14.47 -0.03
C ALA A 174 -24.59 13.43 -0.88
N GLU A 175 -24.92 13.75 -2.13
CA GLU A 175 -25.56 12.83 -3.09
C GLU A 175 -24.73 11.56 -3.30
N LYS A 176 -23.41 11.70 -3.46
CA LYS A 176 -22.50 10.56 -3.67
C LYS A 176 -22.34 9.67 -2.44
N ILE A 177 -22.30 10.23 -1.23
CA ILE A 177 -21.93 9.48 -0.02
C ILE A 177 -23.13 9.05 0.83
N SER A 178 -24.22 9.82 0.88
CA SER A 178 -25.35 9.60 1.79
C SER A 178 -25.98 8.21 1.66
N PRO A 179 -26.20 7.65 0.44
CA PRO A 179 -26.77 6.32 0.28
C PRO A 179 -25.92 5.21 0.93
N LEU A 180 -24.60 5.41 1.00
CA LEU A 180 -23.63 4.38 1.39
C LEU A 180 -23.35 4.36 2.90
N ILE A 181 -23.75 5.40 3.64
CA ILE A 181 -23.48 5.53 5.08
C ILE A 181 -24.13 4.39 5.88
N ARG A 182 -25.38 4.03 5.55
CA ARG A 182 -26.10 2.99 6.31
C ARG A 182 -25.48 1.61 6.11
N GLU A 183 -25.01 1.31 4.91
CA GLU A 183 -24.38 0.05 4.56
C GLU A 183 -23.00 -0.09 5.21
N SER A 184 -22.18 0.96 5.14
CA SER A 184 -20.82 0.94 5.70
C SER A 184 -20.81 0.79 7.23
N ILE A 185 -21.78 1.38 7.95
CA ILE A 185 -21.91 1.22 9.40
C ILE A 185 -22.19 -0.24 9.77
N LYS A 186 -22.95 -0.98 8.95
CA LYS A 186 -23.20 -2.42 9.18
C LYS A 186 -21.93 -3.23 8.97
N ILE A 187 -21.20 -2.95 7.88
CA ILE A 187 -19.92 -3.59 7.55
C ILE A 187 -18.90 -3.35 8.68
N ALA A 188 -18.67 -2.11 9.10
CA ALA A 188 -17.71 -1.78 10.15
C ALA A 188 -17.99 -2.50 11.48
N LYS A 189 -19.27 -2.63 11.86
CA LYS A 189 -19.71 -3.32 13.09
C LYS A 189 -19.51 -4.85 13.03
N SER A 190 -19.61 -5.47 11.86
CA SER A 190 -19.41 -6.92 11.72
C SER A 190 -17.94 -7.30 11.90
N PHE A 191 -17.03 -6.50 11.36
CA PHE A 191 -15.58 -6.72 11.47
C PHE A 191 -15.01 -6.38 12.86
N THR A 192 -15.49 -5.33 13.52
CA THR A 192 -15.09 -5.03 14.92
C THR A 192 -15.53 -6.13 15.90
N ARG A 193 -16.71 -6.75 15.69
CA ARG A 193 -17.17 -7.89 16.51
C ARG A 193 -16.33 -9.16 16.29
N LYS A 194 -15.94 -9.48 15.05
CA LYS A 194 -15.08 -10.65 14.76
C LYS A 194 -13.71 -10.54 15.44
N ARG A 195 -13.10 -9.36 15.48
CA ARG A 195 -11.77 -9.15 16.08
C ARG A 195 -11.79 -9.26 17.61
N ARG A 196 -12.88 -8.85 18.28
CA ARG A 196 -13.08 -9.01 19.73
C ARG A 196 -13.28 -10.47 20.18
N ARG A 197 -13.76 -11.35 19.30
CA ARG A 197 -13.94 -12.78 19.59
C ARG A 197 -12.67 -13.62 19.38
N ARG A 198 -11.64 -13.05 18.76
CA ARG A 198 -10.35 -13.70 18.49
C ARG A 198 -9.23 -13.27 19.44
N LYS A 199 -9.50 -12.32 20.33
CA LYS A 199 -8.67 -11.98 21.50
C LYS A 199 -9.31 -12.64 22.72
#